data_AF-A0A9D6WNP0-F1
#
_entry.id   AF-A0A9D6WNP0-F1
#
_cell.length_a   1.000
_cell.length_b   1.000
_cell.length_c   1.000
_cell.angle_alpha   90.00
_cell.angle_beta   90.00
_cell.angle_gamma   90.00
#
_symmetry.space_group_name_H-M   'P 1'
#
loop_
_entity.id
_entity.type
_entity.pdbx_description
1 polymer ?
#
loop_
_entity_poly.entity_id
_entity_poly.type
_entity_poly.pdbx_seq_one_letter_code
_entity_poly.pdbx_strand_id
1 'polypeptide(L)'
;MKWFEFGPIAWARDYLNTHPRAEKFLDVIGLPAEAVIKKTLFGCQSCGQCLLHENGYTCPMRCPKTSRNGPCGGVRANGHCEVYPERWCVWYRAYNRSKSLPMPQSWREDMYRVHPPVNWELINTSSLLNELTGRAHGVKATKPEEKKKEAAPKPAAKA
;
A
#
# COMPACT_ATOMS: atom_id res chain seq x y z
N MET A 1 17.86 1.63 18.89
CA MET A 1 18.86 0.82 18.16
C MET A 1 18.14 0.08 17.05
N LYS A 2 18.42 0.39 15.78
CA LYS A 2 17.68 -0.16 14.62
C LYS A 2 18.29 -1.50 14.20
N TRP A 3 17.85 -2.59 14.82
CA TRP A 3 18.22 -3.96 14.43
C TRP A 3 17.81 -4.33 12.98
N PHE A 4 16.99 -3.51 12.33
CA PHE A 4 16.59 -3.65 10.93
C PHE A 4 17.64 -3.19 9.91
N GLU A 5 18.68 -2.46 10.34
CA GLU A 5 19.71 -1.94 9.41
C GLU A 5 20.89 -2.92 9.24
N PHE A 6 21.14 -3.81 10.20
CA PHE A 6 22.25 -4.78 10.18
C PHE A 6 21.76 -6.15 10.64
N GLY A 7 21.30 -6.99 9.71
CA GLY A 7 20.76 -8.32 10.02
C GLY A 7 20.28 -9.11 8.80
N PRO A 8 19.73 -10.32 8.99
CA PRO A 8 19.31 -11.21 7.91
C PRO A 8 18.20 -10.59 7.04
N ILE A 9 17.36 -9.72 7.61
CA ILE A 9 16.32 -8.98 6.88
C ILE A 9 16.94 -7.93 5.95
N ALA A 10 17.96 -7.20 6.43
CA ALA A 10 18.67 -6.22 5.61
C ALA A 10 19.42 -6.89 4.46
N TRP A 11 20.06 -8.03 4.74
CA TRP A 11 20.69 -8.87 3.71
C TRP A 11 19.68 -9.43 2.71
N ALA A 12 18.54 -9.96 3.17
CA ALA A 12 17.51 -10.50 2.28
C ALA A 12 16.92 -9.42 1.38
N ARG A 13 16.67 -8.22 1.94
CA ARG A 13 16.25 -7.05 1.16
C ARG A 13 17.29 -6.69 0.10
N ASP A 14 18.57 -6.58 0.48
CA ASP A 14 19.65 -6.21 -0.43
C ASP A 14 19.86 -7.26 -1.53
N TYR A 15 19.81 -8.55 -1.17
CA TYR A 15 19.88 -9.67 -2.09
C TYR A 15 18.72 -9.66 -3.10
N LEU A 16 17.48 -9.46 -2.65
CA LEU A 16 16.32 -9.39 -3.54
C LEU A 16 16.39 -8.16 -4.46
N ASN A 17 16.85 -7.02 -3.96
CA ASN A 17 17.04 -5.81 -4.75
C ASN A 17 18.16 -5.93 -5.80
N THR A 18 19.20 -6.73 -5.52
CA THR A 18 20.31 -6.98 -6.46
C THR A 18 20.04 -8.11 -7.45
N HIS A 19 19.10 -9.02 -7.15
CA HIS A 19 18.79 -10.19 -7.97
C HIS A 19 17.31 -10.21 -8.42
N PRO A 20 16.93 -9.42 -9.44
CA PRO A 20 15.54 -9.30 -9.90
C PRO A 20 14.94 -10.61 -10.47
N ARG A 21 15.78 -11.59 -10.85
CA ARG A 21 15.30 -12.92 -11.24
C ARG A 21 14.81 -13.74 -10.04
N ALA A 22 15.50 -13.65 -8.90
CA ALA A 22 15.11 -14.33 -7.67
C ALA A 22 13.82 -13.71 -7.10
N GLU A 23 13.71 -12.38 -7.14
CA GLU A 23 12.49 -11.66 -6.78
C GLU A 23 11.27 -12.14 -7.59
N LYS A 24 11.38 -12.13 -8.94
CA LYS A 24 10.30 -12.58 -9.82
C LYS A 24 9.95 -14.05 -9.60
N PHE A 25 10.94 -14.89 -9.34
CA PHE A 25 10.71 -16.30 -9.03
C PHE A 25 9.89 -16.47 -7.74
N LEU A 26 10.21 -15.72 -6.69
CA LEU A 26 9.45 -15.74 -5.43
C LEU A 26 8.04 -15.16 -5.58
N ASP A 27 7.88 -14.11 -6.38
CA ASP A 27 6.57 -13.51 -6.65
C ASP A 27 5.64 -14.48 -7.38
N VAL A 28 6.17 -15.21 -8.38
CA VAL A 28 5.41 -16.20 -9.17
C VAL A 28 5.10 -17.47 -8.38
N ILE A 29 6.04 -17.96 -7.57
CA ILE A 29 5.92 -19.29 -6.95
C ILE A 29 5.48 -19.22 -5.48
N GLY A 30 6.01 -18.29 -4.70
CA GLY A 30 5.86 -18.26 -3.24
C GLY A 30 4.66 -17.45 -2.74
N LEU A 31 4.19 -16.47 -3.51
CA LEU A 31 3.22 -15.48 -3.05
C LEU A 31 1.78 -15.57 -3.61
N PRO A 32 1.37 -16.55 -4.45
CA PRO A 32 -0.06 -16.71 -4.77
C PRO A 32 -0.91 -17.00 -3.53
N ALA A 33 -0.32 -17.63 -2.50
CA ALA A 33 -0.97 -17.82 -1.21
C ALA A 33 -1.40 -16.48 -0.58
N GLU A 34 -0.57 -15.44 -0.65
CA GLU A 34 -0.91 -14.11 -0.14
C GLU A 34 -2.12 -13.54 -0.89
N ALA A 35 -2.09 -13.59 -2.22
CA ALA A 35 -3.16 -13.07 -3.06
C ALA A 35 -4.48 -13.81 -2.78
N VAL A 36 -4.46 -15.14 -2.70
CA VAL A 36 -5.64 -15.97 -2.41
C VAL A 36 -6.18 -15.69 -1.02
N ILE A 37 -5.33 -15.75 0.01
CA ILE A 37 -5.74 -15.52 1.41
C ILE A 37 -6.32 -14.11 1.57
N LYS A 38 -5.62 -13.08 1.07
CA LYS A 38 -6.07 -11.69 1.23
C LYS A 38 -7.32 -11.39 0.41
N LYS A 39 -7.47 -11.98 -0.78
CA LYS A 39 -8.67 -11.81 -1.61
C LYS A 39 -9.87 -12.47 -0.96
N THR A 40 -9.75 -13.71 -0.50
CA THR A 40 -10.84 -14.47 0.11
C THR A 40 -11.29 -13.87 1.44
N LEU A 41 -10.36 -13.53 2.33
CA LEU A 41 -10.70 -13.05 3.68
C LEU A 41 -11.11 -11.58 3.71
N PHE A 42 -10.48 -10.72 2.91
CA PHE A 42 -10.61 -9.26 3.04
C PHE A 42 -11.13 -8.55 1.78
N GLY A 43 -11.28 -9.28 0.66
CA GLY A 43 -11.66 -8.70 -0.63
C GLY A 43 -10.56 -7.80 -1.21
N CYS A 44 -9.29 -8.18 -1.00
CA CYS A 44 -8.13 -7.45 -1.52
C CYS A 44 -8.25 -7.18 -3.03
N GLN A 45 -7.86 -5.97 -3.45
CA GLN A 45 -7.83 -5.52 -4.85
C GLN A 45 -6.43 -5.53 -5.45
N SER A 46 -5.48 -6.24 -4.82
CA SER A 46 -4.11 -6.44 -5.31
C SER A 46 -3.37 -5.17 -5.76
N CYS A 47 -3.47 -4.08 -5.00
CA CYS A 47 -2.79 -2.81 -5.33
C CYS A 47 -1.28 -2.78 -5.06
N GLY A 48 -0.67 -3.89 -4.64
CA GLY A 48 0.76 -3.99 -4.34
C GLY A 48 1.26 -3.27 -3.10
N GLN A 49 0.42 -2.47 -2.40
CA GLN A 49 0.81 -1.72 -1.20
C GLN A 49 -0.28 -1.93 -0.13
N CYS A 50 -0.03 -2.83 0.82
CA CYS A 50 -1.06 -3.33 1.74
C CYS A 50 -1.19 -2.45 2.99
N LEU A 51 -2.39 -1.93 3.23
CA LEU A 51 -2.74 -1.08 4.39
C LEU A 51 -3.82 -1.72 5.27
N LEU A 52 -3.84 -3.06 5.29
CA LEU A 52 -4.92 -3.81 5.91
C LEU A 52 -4.93 -3.66 7.45
N HIS A 53 -3.75 -3.70 8.06
CA HIS A 53 -3.59 -3.58 9.52
C HIS A 53 -3.99 -2.19 10.03
N GLU A 54 -3.74 -1.16 9.23
CA GLU A 54 -4.04 0.25 9.54
C GLU A 54 -5.53 0.57 9.40
N ASN A 55 -6.25 -0.17 8.56
CA ASN A 55 -7.64 0.12 8.21
C ASN A 55 -8.65 -0.89 8.80
N GLY A 56 -8.37 -1.40 10.01
CA GLY A 56 -9.28 -2.32 10.70
C GLY A 56 -9.57 -3.60 9.89
N TYR A 57 -8.55 -4.12 9.21
CA TYR A 57 -8.66 -5.26 8.29
C TYR A 57 -9.69 -5.06 7.18
N THR A 58 -9.80 -3.84 6.67
CA THR A 58 -10.63 -3.48 5.53
C THR A 58 -9.75 -2.93 4.41
N CYS A 59 -9.82 -3.51 3.21
CA CYS A 59 -9.04 -3.04 2.06
C CYS A 59 -9.61 -1.69 1.54
N PRO A 60 -8.86 -0.56 1.63
CA PRO A 60 -9.37 0.75 1.21
C PRO A 60 -9.63 0.83 -0.30
N MET A 61 -8.92 0.03 -1.09
CA MET A 61 -9.08 -0.06 -2.55
C MET A 61 -10.44 -0.62 -2.98
N ARG A 62 -11.25 -1.18 -2.07
CA ARG A 62 -12.66 -1.53 -2.35
C ARG A 62 -13.56 -0.30 -2.44
N CYS A 63 -13.07 0.88 -2.07
CA CYS A 63 -13.79 2.13 -2.22
C CYS A 63 -13.97 2.42 -3.71
N PRO A 64 -15.18 2.78 -4.19
CA PRO A 64 -15.40 3.12 -5.61
C PRO A 64 -14.52 4.27 -6.08
N LYS A 65 -14.16 5.16 -5.16
CA LYS A 65 -13.32 6.33 -5.41
C LYS A 65 -11.83 6.01 -5.40
N THR A 66 -11.47 4.73 -5.22
CA THR A 66 -10.08 4.25 -5.08
C THR A 66 -9.25 5.04 -4.07
N SER A 67 -9.91 5.70 -3.10
CA SER A 67 -9.26 6.53 -2.10
C SER A 67 -8.56 5.65 -1.09
N ARG A 68 -7.23 5.83 -1.00
CA ARG A 68 -6.39 5.14 -0.04
C ARG A 68 -6.44 5.77 1.35
N ASN A 69 -6.76 7.05 1.42
CA ASN A 69 -6.92 7.81 2.65
C ASN A 69 -8.41 8.10 2.88
N GLY A 70 -8.85 8.02 4.13
CA GLY A 70 -10.25 8.20 4.50
C GLY A 70 -10.43 9.15 5.66
N PRO A 71 -11.69 9.45 6.03
CA PRO A 71 -12.92 9.15 5.30
C PRO A 71 -13.05 9.97 4.01
N CYS A 72 -13.70 9.43 2.98
CA CYS A 72 -13.89 10.13 1.71
C CYS A 72 -15.07 11.13 1.68
N GLY A 73 -15.70 11.41 2.83
CA GLY A 73 -16.91 12.25 2.93
C GLY A 73 -18.21 11.57 2.47
N GLY A 74 -18.14 10.54 1.63
CA GLY A 74 -19.31 9.88 1.03
C GLY A 74 -19.98 8.78 1.86
N VAL A 75 -19.99 8.91 3.19
CA VAL A 75 -20.69 7.95 4.08
C VAL A 75 -22.11 8.49 4.31
N ARG A 76 -23.14 7.72 3.97
CA ARG A 76 -24.53 8.07 4.28
C ARG A 76 -24.82 7.94 5.78
N ALA A 77 -25.89 8.58 6.25
CA ALA A 77 -26.33 8.51 7.65
C ALA A 77 -26.58 7.07 8.13
N ASN A 78 -26.99 6.17 7.22
CA ASN A 78 -27.18 4.75 7.48
C ASN A 78 -25.88 3.91 7.34
N GLY A 79 -24.70 4.52 7.24
CA GLY A 79 -23.40 3.86 7.09
C GLY A 79 -23.09 3.30 5.69
N HIS A 80 -23.98 3.47 4.71
CA HIS A 80 -23.79 2.97 3.34
C HIS A 80 -22.96 3.94 2.48
N CYS A 81 -22.40 3.44 1.38
CA CYS A 81 -21.55 4.24 0.47
C CYS A 81 -22.40 5.13 -0.43
N GLU A 82 -22.03 6.40 -0.63
CA GLU A 82 -22.76 7.32 -1.52
C GLU A 82 -22.89 6.80 -2.98
N VAL A 83 -21.83 6.21 -3.52
CA VAL A 83 -21.79 5.74 -4.92
C VAL A 83 -22.62 4.47 -5.09
N TYR A 84 -22.62 3.62 -4.06
CA TYR A 84 -23.26 2.31 -4.07
C TYR A 84 -24.14 2.17 -2.81
N PRO A 85 -25.40 2.66 -2.87
CA PRO A 85 -26.33 2.65 -1.74
C PRO A 85 -26.61 1.30 -1.12
N GLU A 86 -26.50 0.24 -1.91
CA GLU A 86 -26.77 -1.14 -1.52
C GLU A 86 -25.67 -1.77 -0.65
N ARG A 87 -24.51 -1.11 -0.52
CA ARG A 87 -23.38 -1.67 0.23
C ARG A 87 -22.86 -0.75 1.33
N TRP A 88 -22.41 -1.37 2.41
CA TRP A 88 -21.70 -0.70 3.50
C TRP A 88 -20.47 0.07 3.00
N CYS A 89 -20.29 1.30 3.50
CA CYS A 89 -19.11 2.09 3.15
C CYS A 89 -17.85 1.43 3.71
N VAL A 90 -16.79 1.39 2.88
CA VAL A 90 -15.49 0.84 3.24
C VAL A 90 -14.90 1.54 4.45
N TRP A 91 -14.97 2.88 4.50
CA TRP A 91 -14.47 3.67 5.61
C TRP A 91 -15.28 3.54 6.88
N TYR A 92 -16.61 3.40 6.76
CA TYR A 92 -17.48 3.09 7.90
C TYR A 92 -17.12 1.73 8.52
N ARG A 93 -16.91 0.72 7.67
CA ARG A 93 -16.46 -0.61 8.13
C ARG A 93 -15.07 -0.59 8.74
N ALA A 94 -14.12 0.12 8.14
CA ALA A 94 -12.76 0.26 8.65
C ALA A 94 -12.77 0.87 10.06
N TYR A 95 -13.52 1.98 10.25
CA TYR A 95 -13.69 2.63 11.54
C TYR A 95 -14.29 1.68 12.58
N ASN A 96 -15.44 1.06 12.30
CA ASN A 96 -16.09 0.16 13.26
C ASN A 96 -15.19 -1.04 13.61
N ARG A 97 -14.52 -1.65 12.63
CA ARG A 97 -13.62 -2.77 12.87
C ARG A 97 -12.38 -2.37 13.67
N SER A 98 -11.83 -1.18 13.46
CA SER A 98 -10.70 -0.67 14.25
C SER A 98 -11.03 -0.59 15.76
N LYS A 99 -12.31 -0.31 16.08
CA LYS A 99 -12.81 -0.23 17.45
C LYS A 99 -13.18 -1.60 18.02
N SER A 100 -13.79 -2.47 17.22
CA SER A 100 -14.33 -3.75 17.69
C SER A 100 -13.32 -4.90 17.70
N LEU A 101 -12.27 -4.86 16.87
CA LEU A 101 -11.31 -5.95 16.78
C LEU A 101 -10.23 -5.89 17.88
N PRO A 102 -9.76 -7.05 18.38
CA PRO A 102 -8.62 -7.12 19.27
C PRO A 102 -7.33 -6.86 18.47
N MET A 103 -6.91 -5.59 18.43
CA MET A 103 -5.69 -5.15 17.76
C MET A 103 -4.87 -4.20 18.65
N PRO A 104 -3.55 -4.04 18.41
CA PRO A 104 -2.73 -3.08 19.12
C PRO A 104 -3.26 -1.66 18.99
N GLN A 105 -3.04 -0.84 20.02
CA GLN A 105 -3.47 0.56 20.01
C GLN A 105 -2.79 1.36 18.89
N SER A 106 -1.50 1.09 18.62
CA SER A 106 -0.77 1.71 17.52
C SER A 106 -1.46 1.53 16.15
N TRP A 107 -1.99 0.34 15.87
CA TRP A 107 -2.68 0.08 14.59
C TRP A 107 -4.01 0.81 14.46
N ARG A 108 -4.68 1.12 15.58
CA ARG A 108 -5.89 1.95 15.56
C ARG A 108 -5.57 3.40 15.22
N GLU A 109 -4.40 3.86 15.65
CA GLU A 109 -3.91 5.21 15.40
C GLU A 109 -3.39 5.35 13.96
N ASP A 110 -2.82 4.28 13.39
CA ASP A 110 -2.38 4.25 12.00
C ASP A 110 -3.51 4.52 11.00
N MET A 111 -4.78 4.30 11.36
CA MET A 111 -5.93 4.66 10.52
C MET A 111 -6.01 6.17 10.21
N TYR A 112 -5.46 7.01 11.08
CA TYR A 112 -5.41 8.48 10.89
C TYR A 112 -4.14 8.93 10.17
N ARG A 113 -3.23 8.01 9.84
CA ARG A 113 -2.00 8.31 9.13
C ARG A 113 -2.32 8.55 7.65
N VAL A 114 -1.81 9.65 7.11
CA VAL A 114 -1.92 9.92 5.67
C VAL A 114 -0.93 9.03 4.92
N HIS A 115 -1.44 8.15 4.06
CA HIS A 115 -0.62 7.28 3.22
C HIS A 115 -0.27 7.95 1.88
N PRO A 116 0.88 7.60 1.29
CA PRO A 116 1.22 8.04 -0.06
C PRO A 116 0.21 7.51 -1.10
N PRO A 117 0.12 8.19 -2.26
CA PRO A 117 -0.74 7.74 -3.35
C PRO A 117 -0.38 6.31 -3.81
N VAL A 118 -1.35 5.65 -4.46
CA VAL A 118 -1.13 4.36 -5.13
C VAL A 118 -0.01 4.49 -6.16
N ASN A 119 1.03 3.66 -6.03
CA ASN A 119 1.93 3.37 -7.12
C ASN A 119 1.26 2.31 -8.01
N TRP A 120 0.80 2.74 -9.18
CA TRP A 120 0.09 1.90 -10.14
C TRP A 120 1.00 0.85 -10.80
N GLU A 121 2.33 1.03 -10.76
CA GLU A 121 3.31 0.05 -11.25
C GLU A 121 3.33 -1.24 -10.40
N LEU A 122 2.83 -1.18 -9.17
CA LEU A 122 2.83 -2.31 -8.23
C LEU A 122 1.52 -3.11 -8.28
N ILE A 123 0.59 -2.77 -9.16
CA ILE A 123 -0.67 -3.52 -9.26
C ILE A 123 -0.39 -4.97 -9.66
N ASN A 124 -1.11 -5.89 -9.02
CA ASN A 124 -0.98 -7.35 -9.17
C ASN A 124 0.38 -7.94 -8.75
N THR A 125 1.22 -7.18 -8.04
CA THR A 125 2.44 -7.71 -7.43
C THR A 125 2.23 -8.01 -5.94
N SER A 126 3.05 -8.87 -5.34
CA SER A 126 2.98 -9.16 -3.91
C SER A 126 3.21 -7.90 -3.08
N SER A 127 2.26 -7.61 -2.20
CA SER A 127 2.41 -6.48 -1.27
C SER A 127 3.42 -6.74 -0.16
N LEU A 128 3.64 -8.00 0.21
CA LEU A 128 4.67 -8.38 1.17
C LEU A 128 6.07 -8.15 0.60
N LEU A 129 6.30 -8.59 -0.65
CA LEU A 129 7.58 -8.43 -1.31
C LEU A 129 7.89 -6.95 -1.57
N ASN A 130 6.88 -6.17 -1.95
CA ASN A 130 7.04 -4.73 -2.11
C ASN A 130 7.36 -4.01 -0.80
N GLU A 131 6.77 -4.44 0.32
CA GLU A 131 7.11 -3.90 1.65
C GLU A 131 8.55 -4.25 2.02
N LEU A 132 8.94 -5.52 1.82
CA LEU A 132 10.28 -6.02 2.15
C LEU A 132 11.37 -5.34 1.33
N THR A 133 11.15 -5.16 0.02
CA THR A 133 12.06 -4.46 -0.90
C THR A 133 12.01 -2.93 -0.75
N GLY A 134 11.04 -2.39 -0.02
CA GLY A 134 10.82 -0.96 0.17
C GLY A 134 10.10 -0.26 -0.98
N ARG A 135 9.67 -1.00 -2.01
CA ARG A 135 8.89 -0.49 -3.15
C ARG A 135 7.50 0.01 -2.72
N ALA A 136 6.92 -0.58 -1.67
CA ALA A 136 5.57 -0.26 -1.21
C ALA A 136 5.43 1.15 -0.63
N HIS A 137 6.52 1.81 -0.24
CA HIS A 137 6.50 3.17 0.29
C HIS A 137 6.69 4.27 -0.78
N GLY A 138 6.61 3.97 -2.08
CA GLY A 138 6.79 4.98 -3.14
C GLY A 138 5.86 6.20 -2.93
N VAL A 139 6.26 7.45 -3.14
CA VAL A 139 7.46 8.07 -3.73
C VAL A 139 8.31 8.62 -2.58
N LYS A 140 9.63 8.35 -2.50
CA LYS A 140 10.50 9.28 -1.77
C LYS A 140 10.24 10.62 -2.44
N ALA A 141 9.56 11.56 -1.77
CA ALA A 141 9.42 12.91 -2.29
C ALA A 141 10.82 13.31 -2.78
N THR A 142 11.00 13.46 -4.10
CA THR A 142 12.29 13.87 -4.62
C THR A 142 12.64 15.11 -3.82
N LYS A 143 13.80 15.10 -3.16
CA LYS A 143 14.23 16.31 -2.46
C LYS A 143 14.13 17.43 -3.50
N PRO A 144 13.60 18.62 -3.15
CA PRO A 144 13.40 19.71 -4.12
C PRO A 144 14.63 20.01 -4.99
N GLU A 145 15.82 19.66 -4.49
CA GLU A 145 17.12 19.75 -5.15
C GLU A 145 17.29 18.85 -6.39
N GLU A 146 16.65 17.69 -6.48
CA GLU A 146 16.74 16.80 -7.67
C GLU A 146 15.87 17.30 -8.84
N LYS A 147 14.72 17.92 -8.55
CA LYS A 147 13.83 18.50 -9.57
C LYS A 147 14.48 19.65 -10.35
N LYS A 148 15.46 20.36 -9.76
CA LYS A 148 16.23 21.40 -10.45
C LYS A 148 17.22 20.84 -11.48
N LYS A 149 17.69 19.60 -11.34
CA LYS A 149 18.63 18.98 -12.29
C LYS A 149 17.92 18.42 -13.52
N GLU A 150 16.67 17.99 -13.37
CA GLU A 150 15.84 17.45 -14.46
C GLU A 150 15.09 18.54 -15.25
N ALA A 151 14.84 19.70 -14.63
CA ALA A 151 14.22 20.86 -15.28
C ALA A 151 15.20 21.73 -16.09
N ALA A 152 16.51 21.42 -16.08
CA ALA A 152 17.45 22.06 -16.99
C ALA A 152 17.15 21.55 -18.41
N PRO A 153 16.81 22.43 -19.38
CA PRO A 153 16.54 22.00 -20.74
C PRO A 153 17.79 21.28 -21.28
N LYS A 154 17.60 20.04 -21.78
CA LYS A 154 18.66 19.32 -22.49
C LYS A 154 19.18 20.24 -23.60
N PRO A 155 20.50 20.45 -23.72
CA PRO A 155 21.05 21.32 -24.75
C PRO A 155 20.55 20.82 -26.10
N ALA A 156 19.95 21.73 -26.87
CA ALA A 156 19.43 21.43 -28.20
C ALA A 156 20.52 20.74 -29.00
N ALA A 157 20.20 19.55 -29.54
CA ALA A 157 21.09 18.86 -30.45
C ALA A 157 21.42 19.81 -31.61
N LYS A 158 22.70 20.16 -31.75
CA LYS A 158 23.17 20.96 -32.88
C LYS A 158 22.98 20.12 -34.15
N ALA A 159 22.27 20.69 -35.13
CA ALA A 159 22.26 20.22 -36.51
C ALA A 159 23.61 20.53 -37.19
#